data_AF-A0A5C4QHN3-F1
#
_entry.id   AF-A0A5C4QHN3-F1
#
_cell.length_a   1.000
_cell.length_b   1.000
_cell.length_c   1.000
_cell.angle_alpha   90.00
_cell.angle_beta   90.00
_cell.angle_gamma   90.00
#
_symmetry.space_group_name_H-M   'P 1'
#
loop_
_entity.id
_entity.type
_entity.pdbx_description
1 polymer ?
#
loop_
_entity_poly.entity_id
_entity_poly.type
_entity_poly.pdbx_seq_one_letter_code
_entity_poly.pdbx_strand_id
1 'polypeptide(L)'
;MDTVPRIRAARWADKDHVAALISDALNPSPLATWLIPDPSPRRRILTDVLAIWIEHAMFYGDIYLTDDATAATVGFHRYRPIPP
;
A
#
# COMPACT_ATOMS: atom_id res chain seq x y z
N MET A 1 6.03 7.05 -27.52
CA MET A 1 5.80 8.28 -26.75
C MET A 1 5.16 7.81 -25.46
N ASP A 2 5.93 7.74 -24.38
CA ASP A 2 5.44 7.18 -23.13
C ASP A 2 4.35 8.09 -22.58
N THR A 3 3.13 7.55 -22.50
CA THR A 3 1.99 8.24 -21.92
C THR A 3 2.22 8.37 -20.42
N VAL A 4 2.23 9.59 -19.90
CA VAL A 4 2.30 9.83 -18.45
C VAL A 4 1.03 9.28 -17.80
N PRO A 5 1.12 8.31 -16.88
CA PRO A 5 -0.06 7.72 -16.27
C PRO A 5 -0.79 8.75 -15.39
N ARG A 6 -2.12 8.70 -15.38
CA ARG A 6 -2.93 9.62 -14.58
C ARG A 6 -3.07 9.10 -13.16
N ILE A 7 -3.08 10.02 -12.19
CA ILE A 7 -3.34 9.69 -10.79
C ILE A 7 -4.85 9.71 -10.54
N ARG A 8 -5.35 8.69 -9.83
CA ARG A 8 -6.76 8.56 -9.42
C ARG A 8 -6.86 8.09 -7.97
N ALA A 9 -7.98 8.41 -7.33
CA ALA A 9 -8.31 7.80 -6.03
C ALA A 9 -8.54 6.29 -6.18
N ALA A 10 -8.16 5.53 -5.15
CA ALA A 10 -8.42 4.10 -5.09
C ALA A 10 -9.90 3.80 -4.88
N ARG A 11 -10.32 2.65 -5.40
CA ARG A 11 -11.64 2.05 -5.21
C ARG A 11 -11.47 0.79 -4.35
N TRP A 12 -12.57 0.31 -3.79
CA TRP A 12 -12.57 -0.93 -3.00
C TRP A 12 -11.93 -2.12 -3.73
N ALA A 13 -12.18 -2.23 -5.04
CA ALA A 13 -11.60 -3.29 -5.88
C ALA A 13 -10.07 -3.21 -6.03
N ASP A 14 -9.44 -2.06 -5.72
CA ASP A 14 -7.99 -1.90 -5.79
C ASP A 14 -7.29 -2.42 -4.50
N LYS A 15 -8.03 -2.83 -3.45
CA LYS A 15 -7.48 -3.11 -2.10
C LYS A 15 -6.31 -4.07 -2.13
N ASP A 16 -6.55 -5.28 -2.65
CA ASP A 16 -5.57 -6.37 -2.61
C ASP A 16 -4.39 -6.06 -3.55
N HIS A 17 -4.66 -5.37 -4.67
CA HIS A 17 -3.62 -4.93 -5.60
C HIS A 17 -2.69 -3.89 -4.96
N VAL A 18 -3.23 -2.87 -4.29
CA VAL A 18 -2.43 -1.85 -3.61
C VAL A 18 -1.59 -2.47 -2.49
N ALA A 19 -2.14 -3.41 -1.72
CA ALA A 19 -1.40 -4.11 -0.68
C ALA A 19 -0.21 -4.92 -1.25
N ALA A 20 -0.44 -5.68 -2.33
CA ALA A 20 0.60 -6.43 -3.01
C ALA A 20 1.69 -5.51 -3.61
N LEU A 21 1.28 -4.41 -4.26
CA LEU A 21 2.19 -3.44 -4.87
C LEU A 21 3.12 -2.80 -3.84
N ILE A 22 2.57 -2.34 -2.71
CA ILE A 22 3.37 -1.74 -1.64
C ILE A 22 4.25 -2.80 -0.97
N SER A 23 3.76 -4.03 -0.81
CA SER A 23 4.56 -5.14 -0.31
C SER A 23 5.78 -5.40 -1.21
N ASP A 24 5.59 -5.42 -2.52
CA ASP A 24 6.67 -5.63 -3.49
C ASP A 24 7.71 -4.50 -3.43
N ALA A 25 7.26 -3.25 -3.29
CA ALA A 25 8.14 -2.10 -3.13
C ALA A 25 8.91 -2.11 -1.79
N LEU A 26 8.29 -2.57 -0.71
CA LEU A 26 8.90 -2.59 0.63
C LEU A 26 9.78 -3.81 0.88
N ASN A 27 9.50 -4.96 0.26
CA ASN A 27 10.19 -6.22 0.51
C ASN A 27 11.73 -6.15 0.48
N PRO A 28 12.38 -5.44 -0.48
CA PRO A 28 13.84 -5.31 -0.50
C PRO A 28 14.40 -4.26 0.48
N SER A 29 13.54 -3.52 1.19
CA SER A 29 13.99 -2.41 2.04
C SER A 29 14.69 -2.89 3.33
N PRO A 30 15.56 -2.05 3.92
CA PRO A 30 16.11 -2.30 5.25
C PRO A 30 15.01 -2.43 6.32
N LEU A 31 13.92 -1.67 6.20
CA LEU A 31 12.78 -1.73 7.13
C LEU A 31 12.11 -3.11 7.11
N ALA A 32 11.82 -3.63 5.92
CA ALA A 32 11.23 -4.96 5.77
C ALA A 32 12.16 -6.06 6.30
N THR A 33 13.47 -5.90 6.08
CA THR A 33 14.49 -6.83 6.61
C THR A 33 14.56 -6.79 8.13
N TRP A 34 14.43 -5.60 8.74
CA TRP A 34 14.41 -5.44 10.19
C TRP A 34 13.14 -6.04 10.82
N LEU A 35 11.97 -5.81 10.21
CA LEU A 35 10.69 -6.34 10.69
C LEU A 35 10.59 -7.86 10.57
N ILE A 36 11.04 -8.41 9.43
CA ILE A 36 10.89 -9.83 9.11
C ILE A 36 12.24 -10.35 8.57
N PRO A 37 13.13 -10.82 9.45
CA PRO A 37 14.49 -11.21 9.05
C PRO A 37 14.53 -12.36 8.05
N ASP A 38 13.63 -13.34 8.16
CA ASP A 38 13.54 -14.45 7.19
C ASP A 38 12.99 -13.94 5.85
N PRO A 39 13.75 -14.01 4.74
CA PRO A 39 13.29 -13.55 3.44
C PRO A 39 12.16 -14.41 2.85
N SER A 40 12.05 -15.69 3.24
CA SER A 40 11.13 -16.65 2.62
C SER A 40 9.65 -16.29 2.84
N PRO A 41 9.20 -15.96 4.08
CA PRO A 41 7.82 -15.55 4.32
C PRO A 41 7.60 -14.03 4.20
N ARG A 42 8.67 -13.22 4.09
CA ARG A 42 8.62 -11.76 4.23
C ARG A 42 7.57 -11.09 3.37
N ARG A 43 7.62 -11.33 2.06
CA ARG A 43 6.68 -10.75 1.10
C ARG A 43 5.23 -11.08 1.47
N ARG A 44 4.95 -12.33 1.83
CA ARG A 44 3.60 -12.77 2.22
C ARG A 44 3.14 -12.04 3.48
N ILE A 45 3.97 -12.03 4.52
CA ILE A 45 3.65 -11.37 5.79
C ILE A 45 3.43 -9.86 5.57
N LEU A 46 4.27 -9.20 4.78
CA LEU A 46 4.09 -7.79 4.42
C LEU A 46 2.76 -7.56 3.69
N THR A 47 2.42 -8.41 2.72
CA THR A 47 1.15 -8.31 1.98
C THR A 47 -0.04 -8.45 2.92
N ASP A 48 -0.03 -9.45 3.81
CA ASP A 48 -1.11 -9.72 4.76
C ASP A 48 -1.30 -8.55 5.75
N VAL A 49 -0.19 -8.02 6.28
CA VAL A 49 -0.22 -6.86 7.16
C VAL A 49 -0.73 -5.63 6.41
N LEU A 50 -0.19 -5.36 5.21
CA LEU A 50 -0.61 -4.22 4.41
C LEU A 50 -2.08 -4.29 4.04
N ALA A 51 -2.66 -5.46 3.76
CA ALA A 51 -4.08 -5.58 3.46
C ALA A 51 -4.96 -4.97 4.58
N ILE A 52 -4.59 -5.17 5.84
CA ILE A 52 -5.28 -4.57 7.00
C ILE A 52 -5.12 -3.04 7.00
N TRP A 53 -3.91 -2.54 6.79
CA TRP A 53 -3.63 -1.10 6.74
C TRP A 53 -4.32 -0.41 5.56
N ILE A 54 -4.34 -1.04 4.38
CA ILE A 54 -5.02 -0.53 3.19
C ILE A 54 -6.53 -0.48 3.44
N GLU A 55 -7.10 -1.54 4.00
CA GLU A 55 -8.51 -1.55 4.37
C GLU A 55 -8.85 -0.40 5.33
N HIS A 56 -8.04 -0.20 6.37
CA HIS A 56 -8.23 0.92 7.30
C HIS A 56 -8.09 2.28 6.60
N ALA A 57 -7.12 2.44 5.71
CA ALA A 57 -6.91 3.66 4.94
C ALA A 57 -8.05 3.96 3.96
N MET A 58 -8.76 2.96 3.45
CA MET A 58 -9.94 3.19 2.60
C MET A 58 -11.08 3.89 3.33
N PHE A 59 -11.16 3.76 4.66
CA PHE A 59 -12.16 4.43 5.48
C PHE A 59 -11.65 5.72 6.11
N TYR A 60 -10.37 5.77 6.48
CA TYR A 60 -9.83 6.80 7.37
C TYR A 60 -8.56 7.51 6.85
N GLY A 61 -8.17 7.23 5.61
CA GLY A 61 -7.04 7.85 4.96
C GLY A 61 -7.36 8.25 3.53
N ASP A 62 -6.30 8.53 2.78
CA ASP A 62 -6.34 8.74 1.35
C ASP A 62 -5.44 7.71 0.66
N ILE A 63 -5.94 7.14 -0.44
CA ILE A 63 -5.18 6.22 -1.30
C ILE A 63 -5.29 6.72 -2.73
N TYR A 64 -4.15 6.91 -3.37
CA TYR A 64 -4.07 7.27 -4.78
C TYR A 64 -3.18 6.28 -5.53
N LEU A 65 -3.54 6.00 -6.78
CA LEU A 65 -2.77 5.14 -7.68
C LEU A 65 -2.73 5.70 -9.09
N THR A 66 -1.74 5.28 -9.84
CA THR A 66 -1.71 5.48 -11.30
C THR A 66 -2.80 4.65 -11.97
N ASP A 67 -3.32 5.10 -13.11
CA ASP A 67 -4.34 4.41 -13.88
C ASP A 67 -3.87 3.08 -14.49
N ASP A 68 -2.56 2.95 -14.73
CA ASP A 68 -1.89 1.69 -15.05
C ASP A 68 -1.62 0.77 -13.84
N ALA A 69 -1.99 1.22 -12.63
CA ALA A 69 -1.86 0.53 -11.37
C ALA A 69 -0.41 0.09 -11.00
N THR A 70 0.61 0.79 -11.51
CA THR A 70 2.02 0.47 -11.22
C THR A 70 2.62 1.25 -10.05
N ALA A 71 1.95 2.31 -9.58
CA ALA A 71 2.37 3.08 -8.41
C ALA A 71 1.17 3.44 -7.52
N ALA A 72 1.40 3.47 -6.21
CA ALA A 72 0.39 3.85 -5.23
C ALA A 72 1.00 4.65 -4.07
N THR A 73 0.17 5.47 -3.43
CA THR A 73 0.46 6.13 -2.16
C THR A 73 -0.71 5.95 -1.21
N VAL A 74 -0.40 5.84 0.08
CA VAL A 74 -1.36 5.64 1.16
C VAL A 74 -0.96 6.58 2.30
N GLY A 75 -1.91 7.38 2.78
CA GLY A 75 -1.67 8.31 3.88
C GLY A 75 -2.83 8.36 4.86
N PHE A 76 -2.53 8.33 6.15
CA PHE A 76 -3.50 8.57 7.21
C PHE A 76 -3.53 10.05 7.60
N HIS A 77 -4.71 10.54 7.95
CA HIS A 77 -4.86 11.94 8.35
C HIS A 77 -4.29 12.20 9.74
N ARG A 78 -3.15 12.89 9.82
CA ARG A 78 -2.47 13.21 11.09
C ARG A 78 -3.27 14.14 12.02
N TYR A 79 -4.11 15.00 11.46
CA TYR A 79 -4.78 16.09 12.19
C TYR A 79 -6.30 15.90 12.32
N ARG A 80 -6.83 14.75 11.89
CA ARG A 80 -8.23 14.38 12.13
C ARG A 80 -8.33 13.57 13.43
N PRO A 81 -9.53 13.48 14.03
CA PRO A 81 -9.76 12.59 15.16
C PRO A 81 -9.24 11.18 14.86
N ILE A 82 -8.67 10.52 15.87
CA ILE A 82 -8.15 9.16 15.73
C ILE A 82 -9.33 8.25 15.36
N PRO A 83 -9.22 7.48 14.26
CA PRO A 83 -10.23 6.51 13.88
C PRO A 83 -10.48 5.48 14.98
N PRO A 84 -11.70 4.92 15.10
CA PRO A 84 -12.00 3.86 16.05
C PRO A 84 -11.22 2.56 15.75
#